data_AF-A0A4Q4ZAU0-F1
#
_entry.id   AF-A0A4Q4ZAU0-F1
#
_cell.length_a   1.000
_cell.length_b   1.000
_cell.length_c   1.000
_cell.angle_alpha   90.00
_cell.angle_beta   90.00
_cell.angle_gamma   90.00
#
_symmetry.space_group_name_H-M   'P 1'
#
loop_
_entity.id
_entity.type
_entity.pdbx_description
1 polymer ?
#
loop_
_entity_poly.entity_id
_entity_poly.type
_entity_poly.pdbx_seq_one_letter_code
_entity_poly.pdbx_strand_id
1 'polypeptide(L)'
;MSAPSMPAAAVTPRDPWFRRHPPLALAVAGILFAGVLGLRMLFGSPVDAYSMLYALPIVLIATTFGLRAGTVAGLLAVGLTVLWAMTQSVHLAPTGWASRVLPLLLLGVLLGHATDRERRAHEEHRRLEAAALLHREAIEINDSLVQGMAAAKWSFEAGQVETGTRILDRTITDAHDLVSSLIRRADMGARTEPPHDRSTSLHGPIRILDSSDGPAERSWAEADIPQQRDASA
;
A
#
# COMPACT_ATOMS: atom_id res chain seq x y z
N MET A 1 19.43 -41.07 -11.00
CA MET A 1 19.25 -40.02 -12.01
C MET A 1 18.37 -38.95 -11.40
N SER A 2 19.00 -37.90 -10.86
CA SER A 2 18.30 -36.78 -10.21
C SER A 2 18.05 -35.69 -11.24
N ALA A 3 16.80 -35.23 -11.36
CA ALA A 3 16.43 -34.16 -12.27
C ALA A 3 17.08 -32.83 -11.83
N PRO A 4 17.63 -32.03 -12.77
CA PRO A 4 18.15 -30.71 -12.45
C PRO A 4 17.01 -29.78 -12.04
N SER A 5 17.08 -29.23 -10.83
CA SER A 5 16.22 -28.16 -10.33
C SER A 5 16.52 -26.88 -11.12
N MET A 6 15.69 -26.57 -12.11
CA MET A 6 15.74 -25.29 -12.80
C MET A 6 15.41 -24.16 -11.80
N PRO A 7 16.26 -23.13 -11.66
CA PRO A 7 15.93 -21.97 -10.86
C PRO A 7 14.69 -21.31 -11.49
N ALA A 8 13.60 -21.25 -10.72
CA ALA A 8 12.41 -20.51 -11.11
C ALA A 8 12.81 -19.06 -11.33
N ALA A 9 13.00 -18.68 -12.60
CA ALA A 9 13.30 -17.32 -12.98
C ALA A 9 12.18 -16.43 -12.43
N ALA A 10 12.51 -15.60 -11.44
CA ALA A 10 11.56 -14.67 -10.86
C ALA A 10 11.07 -13.74 -11.97
N VAL A 11 9.83 -13.97 -12.42
CA VAL A 11 9.14 -13.06 -13.34
C VAL A 11 8.92 -11.79 -12.55
N THR A 12 9.81 -10.81 -12.73
CA THR A 12 9.62 -9.48 -12.17
C THR A 12 8.36 -8.90 -12.81
N PRO A 13 7.30 -8.58 -12.03
CA PRO A 13 6.10 -7.99 -12.58
C PRO A 13 6.48 -6.66 -13.23
N ARG A 14 6.49 -6.64 -14.56
CA ARG A 14 6.72 -5.41 -15.31
C ARG A 14 5.45 -4.58 -15.18
N ASP A 15 5.56 -3.41 -14.57
CA ASP A 15 4.46 -2.46 -14.54
C ASP A 15 3.95 -2.22 -15.97
N PRO A 16 2.63 -2.18 -16.20
CA PRO A 16 2.07 -1.96 -17.53
C PRO A 16 2.60 -0.67 -18.17
N TRP A 17 2.83 -0.68 -19.48
CA TRP A 17 3.41 0.47 -20.21
C TRP A 17 2.61 1.78 -20.01
N PHE A 18 1.29 1.67 -19.90
CA PHE A 18 0.39 2.81 -19.71
C PHE A 18 0.51 3.45 -18.33
N ARG A 19 0.95 2.70 -17.32
CA ARG A 19 1.26 3.26 -15.99
C ARG A 19 2.61 3.99 -15.98
N ARG A 20 3.56 3.56 -16.81
CA ARG A 20 4.88 4.22 -16.93
C ARG A 20 4.83 5.49 -17.75
N HIS A 21 3.95 5.56 -18.75
CA HIS A 21 3.80 6.71 -19.64
C HIS A 21 2.36 7.25 -19.64
N PRO A 22 1.94 7.94 -18.56
CA PRO A 22 0.62 8.57 -18.46
C PRO A 22 0.20 9.43 -19.66
N PRO A 23 1.07 10.30 -20.24
CA PRO A 23 0.65 11.12 -21.38
C PRO A 23 0.40 10.29 -22.65
N LEU A 24 1.15 9.20 -22.84
CA LEU A 24 0.97 8.31 -23.98
C LEU A 24 -0.34 7.53 -23.86
N ALA A 25 -0.67 7.06 -22.65
CA ALA A 25 -1.96 6.44 -22.37
C ALA A 25 -3.13 7.38 -22.69
N LEU A 26 -3.00 8.66 -22.33
CA LEU A 26 -4.02 9.68 -22.61
C LEU A 26 -4.14 9.98 -24.12
N ALA A 27 -3.02 10.05 -24.84
CA ALA A 27 -3.01 10.22 -26.29
C ALA A 27 -3.68 9.03 -27.00
N VAL A 28 -3.34 7.80 -26.61
CA VAL A 28 -3.97 6.57 -27.15
C VAL A 28 -5.46 6.54 -26.85
N ALA A 29 -5.87 6.87 -25.62
CA ALA A 29 -7.28 6.95 -25.24
C ALA A 29 -8.03 8.01 -26.07
N GLY A 30 -7.41 9.17 -26.29
CA GLY A 30 -7.97 10.24 -27.13
C GLY A 30 -8.17 9.79 -28.57
N ILE A 31 -7.17 9.13 -29.16
CA ILE A 31 -7.27 8.55 -30.51
C ILE A 31 -8.40 7.52 -30.59
N LEU A 32 -8.52 6.65 -29.59
CA LEU A 32 -9.60 5.65 -29.53
C LEU A 32 -10.99 6.32 -29.44
N PHE A 33 -11.17 7.32 -28.56
CA PHE A 33 -12.42 8.07 -28.48
C PHE A 33 -12.79 8.73 -29.80
N ALA A 34 -11.83 9.41 -30.43
CA ALA A 34 -12.02 10.08 -31.71
C ALA A 34 -12.33 9.08 -32.84
N GLY A 35 -11.62 7.95 -32.87
CA GLY A 35 -11.85 6.88 -33.84
C GLY A 35 -13.24 6.25 -33.71
N VAL A 36 -13.69 5.96 -32.48
CA VAL A 36 -15.04 5.43 -32.24
C VAL A 36 -16.11 6.43 -32.66
N LEU A 37 -15.92 7.73 -32.36
CA LEU A 37 -16.84 8.77 -32.81
C LEU A 37 -16.89 8.89 -34.33
N GLY A 38 -15.74 8.90 -35.00
CA GLY A 38 -15.63 8.97 -36.46
C GLY A 38 -16.30 7.77 -37.13
N LEU A 39 -16.03 6.56 -36.63
CA LEU A 39 -16.69 5.35 -37.09
C LEU A 39 -18.21 5.44 -36.94
N ARG A 40 -18.68 5.98 -35.81
CA ARG A 40 -20.11 6.16 -35.53
C ARG A 40 -20.76 7.22 -36.42
N MET A 41 -20.03 8.27 -36.81
CA MET A 41 -20.53 9.30 -37.73
C MET A 41 -20.65 8.79 -39.17
N LEU A 42 -19.70 7.96 -39.60
CA LEU A 42 -19.64 7.45 -40.98
C LEU A 42 -20.55 6.23 -41.20
N PHE A 43 -20.69 5.37 -40.20
CA PHE A 43 -21.33 4.05 -40.35
C PHE A 43 -22.39 3.73 -39.29
N GLY A 44 -22.64 4.62 -38.32
CA GLY A 44 -23.47 4.31 -37.17
C GLY A 44 -24.95 4.29 -37.49
N SER A 45 -25.59 3.11 -37.40
CA SER A 45 -27.04 3.02 -37.29
C SER A 45 -27.49 3.08 -35.82
N PRO A 46 -28.76 3.46 -35.53
CA PRO A 46 -29.31 3.49 -34.17
C PRO A 46 -29.23 2.16 -33.42
N VAL A 47 -29.11 1.04 -34.12
CA VAL A 47 -29.15 -0.32 -33.56
C VAL A 47 -27.74 -0.84 -33.23
N ASP A 48 -26.68 -0.14 -33.63
CA ASP A 48 -25.34 -0.74 -33.64
C ASP A 48 -24.59 -0.78 -32.30
N ALA A 49 -23.80 -1.87 -32.18
CA ALA A 49 -22.92 -2.19 -31.06
C ALA A 49 -21.67 -1.28 -30.95
N TYR A 50 -21.50 -0.28 -31.82
CA TYR A 50 -20.32 0.61 -31.80
C TYR A 50 -20.14 1.34 -30.46
N SER A 51 -21.22 1.54 -29.71
CA SER A 51 -21.18 2.12 -28.36
C SER A 51 -20.30 1.30 -27.40
N MET A 52 -20.19 -0.01 -27.61
CA MET A 52 -19.36 -0.90 -26.78
C MET A 52 -17.86 -0.64 -26.98
N LEU A 53 -17.44 -0.08 -28.12
CA LEU A 53 -16.02 0.24 -28.35
C LEU A 53 -15.53 1.38 -27.44
N TYR A 54 -16.41 2.23 -26.91
CA TYR A 54 -16.04 3.19 -25.88
C TYR A 54 -15.56 2.53 -24.58
N ALA A 55 -15.85 1.24 -24.37
CA ALA A 55 -15.31 0.51 -23.23
C ALA A 55 -13.77 0.49 -23.22
N LEU A 56 -13.13 0.39 -24.39
CA LEU A 56 -11.67 0.31 -24.50
C LEU A 56 -10.95 1.55 -23.92
N PRO A 57 -11.22 2.79 -24.37
CA PRO A 57 -10.57 3.96 -23.81
C PRO A 57 -10.99 4.23 -22.35
N ILE A 58 -12.23 3.90 -21.95
CA ILE A 58 -12.68 4.01 -20.55
C ILE A 58 -11.84 3.09 -19.65
N VAL A 59 -11.66 1.83 -20.05
CA VAL A 59 -10.86 0.84 -19.32
C VAL A 59 -9.41 1.29 -19.21
N LEU A 60 -8.82 1.78 -20.31
CA LEU A 60 -7.46 2.29 -20.32
C LEU A 60 -7.27 3.44 -19.32
N ILE A 61 -8.17 4.42 -19.32
CA ILE A 61 -8.09 5.56 -18.40
C ILE A 61 -8.33 5.13 -16.95
N ALA A 62 -9.36 4.32 -16.70
CA ALA A 62 -9.71 3.84 -15.36
C ALA A 62 -8.57 3.03 -14.72
N THR A 63 -7.94 2.13 -15.49
CA THR A 63 -6.82 1.30 -14.99
C THR A 63 -5.51 2.08 -14.82
N THR A 64 -5.35 3.18 -15.55
CA THR A 64 -4.17 4.06 -15.48
C THR A 64 -4.25 5.06 -14.34
N PHE A 65 -5.41 5.68 -14.13
CA PHE A 65 -5.55 6.85 -13.25
C PHE A 65 -6.57 6.65 -12.12
N GLY A 66 -7.25 5.51 -12.05
CA GLY A 66 -8.16 5.17 -10.96
C GLY A 66 -9.58 5.71 -11.14
N LEU A 67 -10.30 5.85 -10.01
CA LEU A 67 -11.72 6.18 -10.00
C LEU A 67 -12.02 7.53 -10.65
N ARG A 68 -11.33 8.60 -10.27
CA ARG A 68 -11.64 9.97 -10.73
C ARG A 68 -11.54 10.11 -12.24
N ALA A 69 -10.50 9.55 -12.84
CA ALA A 69 -10.33 9.63 -14.29
C ALA A 69 -11.25 8.65 -15.02
N GLY A 70 -11.51 7.46 -14.44
CA GLY A 70 -12.48 6.50 -14.98
C GLY A 70 -13.90 7.07 -15.03
N THR A 71 -14.33 7.83 -14.01
CA THR A 71 -15.64 8.50 -14.02
C THR A 71 -15.70 9.61 -15.06
N VAL A 72 -14.65 10.43 -15.18
CA VAL A 72 -14.57 11.47 -16.22
C VAL A 72 -14.59 10.86 -17.61
N ALA A 73 -13.88 9.76 -17.85
CA ALA A 73 -13.89 9.04 -19.13
C ALA A 73 -15.27 8.46 -19.46
N GLY A 74 -15.97 7.90 -18.46
CA GLY A 74 -17.34 7.43 -18.62
C GLY A 74 -18.30 8.57 -18.98
N LEU A 75 -18.23 9.71 -18.29
CA LEU A 75 -19.03 10.89 -18.58
C LEU A 75 -18.72 11.45 -19.97
N LEU A 76 -17.45 11.48 -20.36
CA LEU A 76 -17.03 11.88 -21.69
C LEU A 76 -17.66 10.98 -22.77
N ALA A 77 -17.61 9.65 -22.59
CA ALA A 77 -18.24 8.70 -23.52
C ALA A 77 -19.76 8.92 -23.65
N VAL A 78 -20.44 9.21 -22.54
CA VAL A 78 -21.86 9.58 -22.52
C VAL A 78 -22.09 10.87 -23.31
N GLY A 79 -21.27 11.90 -23.07
CA GLY A 79 -21.31 13.16 -23.82
C GLY A 79 -21.15 12.97 -25.32
N LEU A 80 -20.18 12.16 -25.75
CA LEU A 80 -20.00 11.82 -27.17
C LEU A 80 -21.19 11.06 -27.75
N THR A 81 -21.83 10.20 -26.95
CA THR A 81 -23.04 9.47 -27.37
C THR A 81 -24.22 10.42 -27.56
N VAL A 82 -24.39 11.39 -26.65
CA VAL A 82 -25.39 12.46 -26.76
C VAL A 82 -25.14 13.32 -28.00
N LEU A 83 -23.91 13.75 -28.20
CA LEU A 83 -23.52 14.55 -29.36
C LEU A 83 -23.89 13.86 -30.67
N TRP A 84 -23.57 12.57 -30.81
CA TRP A 84 -23.96 11.79 -31.98
C TRP A 84 -25.48 11.71 -32.17
N ALA A 85 -26.22 11.43 -31.09
CA ALA A 85 -27.68 11.28 -31.16
C ALA A 85 -28.36 12.57 -31.61
N MET A 86 -27.83 13.73 -31.19
CA MET A 86 -28.30 15.05 -31.64
C MET A 86 -27.98 15.28 -33.12
N THR A 87 -26.77 14.96 -33.58
CA THR A 87 -26.38 15.17 -34.99
C THR A 87 -27.15 14.30 -35.98
N GLN A 88 -27.56 13.10 -35.57
CA GLN A 88 -28.29 12.15 -36.41
C GLN A 88 -29.82 12.18 -36.17
N SER A 89 -30.30 13.14 -35.36
CA SER A 89 -31.71 13.31 -35.01
C SER A 89 -32.40 12.01 -34.56
N VAL A 90 -31.69 11.20 -33.77
CA VAL A 90 -32.18 9.88 -33.37
C VAL A 90 -33.09 10.00 -32.16
N HIS A 91 -34.35 9.60 -32.31
CA HIS A 91 -35.29 9.49 -31.20
C HIS A 91 -35.16 8.14 -30.50
N LEU A 92 -34.35 8.08 -29.44
CA LEU A 92 -34.27 6.91 -28.57
C LEU A 92 -35.28 7.00 -27.42
N ALA A 93 -35.98 5.90 -27.16
CA ALA A 93 -36.76 5.73 -25.94
C ALA A 93 -35.84 5.81 -24.69
N PRO A 94 -36.37 6.19 -23.51
CA PRO A 94 -35.59 6.24 -22.27
C PRO A 94 -34.84 4.94 -21.94
N THR A 95 -35.43 3.79 -22.28
CA THR A 95 -34.81 2.46 -22.13
C THR A 95 -33.60 2.27 -23.04
N GLY A 96 -33.63 2.82 -24.25
CA GLY A 96 -32.50 2.82 -25.19
C GLY A 96 -31.35 3.72 -24.74
N TRP A 97 -31.65 4.80 -24.03
CA TRP A 97 -30.64 5.61 -23.35
C TRP A 97 -30.00 4.85 -22.19
N ALA A 98 -30.83 4.27 -21.31
CA ALA A 98 -30.36 3.53 -20.16
C ALA A 98 -29.43 2.36 -20.55
N SER A 99 -29.79 1.59 -21.58
CA SER A 99 -28.98 0.44 -22.02
C SER A 99 -27.59 0.79 -22.55
N ARG A 100 -27.36 2.06 -22.94
CA ARG A 100 -26.07 2.53 -23.47
C ARG A 100 -25.26 3.31 -22.45
N VAL A 101 -25.93 4.19 -21.71
CA VAL A 101 -25.29 5.09 -20.73
C VAL A 101 -24.89 4.34 -19.47
N LEU A 102 -25.78 3.49 -18.96
CA LEU A 102 -25.58 2.83 -17.67
C LEU A 102 -24.35 1.91 -17.68
N PRO A 103 -24.13 1.04 -18.69
CA PRO A 103 -22.93 0.21 -18.72
C PRO A 103 -21.63 1.00 -18.81
N LEU A 104 -21.59 2.09 -19.58
CA LEU A 104 -20.38 2.92 -19.74
C LEU A 104 -20.01 3.65 -18.45
N LEU A 105 -21.01 4.21 -17.76
CA LEU A 105 -20.80 4.85 -16.46
C LEU A 105 -20.38 3.83 -15.40
N LEU A 106 -21.08 2.69 -15.32
CA LEU A 106 -20.75 1.63 -14.40
C LEU A 106 -19.34 1.09 -14.66
N LEU A 107 -18.95 0.91 -15.92
CA LEU A 107 -17.61 0.47 -16.28
C LEU A 107 -16.54 1.45 -15.76
N GLY A 108 -16.70 2.75 -16.00
CA GLY A 108 -15.75 3.77 -15.51
C GLY A 108 -15.65 3.82 -13.99
N VAL A 109 -16.80 3.77 -13.30
CA VAL A 109 -16.87 3.84 -11.83
C VAL A 109 -16.35 2.55 -11.19
N LEU A 110 -16.91 1.39 -11.53
CA LEU A 110 -16.57 0.12 -10.88
C LEU A 110 -15.12 -0.26 -11.15
N LEU A 111 -14.66 -0.13 -12.40
CA LEU A 111 -13.29 -0.49 -12.75
C LEU A 111 -12.29 0.48 -12.13
N GLY A 112 -12.60 1.77 -12.12
CA GLY A 112 -11.77 2.77 -11.46
C GLY A 112 -11.68 2.52 -9.95
N HIS A 113 -12.79 2.19 -9.30
CA HIS A 113 -12.82 1.79 -7.89
C HIS A 113 -12.05 0.50 -7.63
N ALA A 114 -12.22 -0.52 -8.47
CA ALA A 114 -11.48 -1.79 -8.37
C ALA A 114 -9.97 -1.56 -8.50
N THR A 115 -9.56 -0.72 -9.45
CA THR A 115 -8.15 -0.33 -9.65
C THR A 115 -7.59 0.38 -8.42
N ASP A 116 -8.34 1.32 -7.84
CA ASP A 116 -7.90 2.03 -6.63
C ASP A 116 -7.83 1.10 -5.41
N ARG A 117 -8.78 0.18 -5.28
CA ARG A 117 -8.77 -0.84 -4.22
C ARG A 117 -7.57 -1.76 -4.34
N GLU A 118 -7.26 -2.23 -5.55
CA GLU A 118 -6.10 -3.08 -5.82
C GLU A 118 -4.80 -2.36 -5.47
N ARG A 119 -4.67 -1.08 -5.85
CA ARG A 119 -3.50 -0.25 -5.52
C ARG A 119 -3.30 -0.12 -4.01
N ARG A 120 -4.37 0.23 -3.28
CA ARG A 120 -4.31 0.35 -1.81
C ARG A 120 -3.92 -0.96 -1.15
N ALA A 121 -4.49 -2.08 -1.60
CA ALA A 121 -4.14 -3.40 -1.08
C ALA A 121 -2.68 -3.76 -1.32
N HIS A 122 -2.12 -3.44 -2.50
CA HIS A 122 -0.70 -3.67 -2.78
C HIS A 122 0.23 -2.78 -1.97
N GLU A 123 -0.13 -1.50 -1.77
CA GLU A 123 0.64 -0.58 -0.91
C GLU A 123 0.64 -1.04 0.54
N GLU A 124 -0.51 -1.48 1.04
CA GLU A 124 -0.64 -2.04 2.39
C GLU A 124 0.16 -3.34 2.53
N HIS A 125 0.09 -4.24 1.54
CA HIS A 125 0.88 -5.48 1.55
C HIS A 125 2.38 -5.20 1.59
N ARG A 126 2.89 -4.27 0.76
CA ARG A 126 4.30 -3.86 0.78
C ARG A 126 4.73 -3.27 2.12
N ARG A 127 3.84 -2.49 2.77
CA ARG A 127 4.09 -1.93 4.10
C ARG A 127 4.17 -3.03 5.16
N LEU A 128 3.27 -4.02 5.10
CA LEU A 128 3.27 -5.18 6.00
C LEU A 128 4.51 -6.07 5.80
N GLU A 129 4.91 -6.32 4.56
CA GLU A 129 6.14 -7.07 4.25
C GLU A 129 7.38 -6.36 4.80
N ALA A 130 7.49 -5.03 4.60
CA ALA A 130 8.58 -4.25 5.15
C ALA A 130 8.62 -4.29 6.69
N ALA A 131 7.45 -4.20 7.34
CA ALA A 131 7.36 -4.31 8.80
C ALA A 131 7.72 -5.73 9.31
N ALA A 132 7.30 -6.78 8.61
CA ALA A 132 7.58 -8.16 8.97
C ALA A 132 9.08 -8.48 8.88
N LEU A 133 9.77 -7.96 7.84
CA LEU A 133 11.22 -8.10 7.71
C LEU A 133 11.95 -7.45 8.90
N LEU A 134 11.58 -6.23 9.28
CA LEU A 134 12.17 -5.55 10.44
C LEU A 134 11.92 -6.32 11.73
N HIS A 135 10.73 -6.90 11.91
CA HIS A 135 10.42 -7.68 13.10
C HIS A 135 11.26 -8.96 13.20
N ARG A 136 11.45 -9.67 12.08
CA ARG A 136 12.29 -10.88 12.05
C ARG A 136 13.75 -10.57 12.40
N GLU A 137 14.29 -9.48 11.88
CA GLU A 137 15.68 -9.07 12.16
C GLU A 137 15.88 -8.73 13.64
N ALA A 138 14.90 -8.12 14.30
CA ALA A 138 14.95 -7.86 15.73
C ALA A 138 15.02 -9.16 16.57
N ILE A 139 14.34 -10.23 16.13
CA ILE A 139 14.38 -11.53 16.80
C ILE A 139 15.77 -12.17 16.65
N GLU A 140 16.34 -12.15 15.45
CA GLU A 140 17.68 -12.71 15.18
C GLU A 140 18.77 -11.97 15.98
N ILE A 141 18.66 -10.63 16.10
CA ILE A 141 19.55 -9.84 16.95
C ILE A 141 19.46 -10.31 18.40
N ASN A 142 18.25 -10.38 18.97
CA ASN A 142 18.08 -10.76 20.36
C ASN A 142 18.70 -12.13 20.66
N ASP A 143 18.52 -13.12 19.78
CA ASP A 143 19.11 -14.45 19.94
C ASP A 143 20.65 -14.40 19.94
N SER A 144 21.27 -13.69 18.99
CA SER A 144 22.73 -13.56 18.92
C SER A 144 23.34 -12.89 20.15
N LEU A 145 22.65 -11.88 20.70
CA LEU A 145 23.07 -11.18 21.91
C LEU A 145 22.98 -12.09 23.13
N VAL A 146 21.87 -12.79 23.30
CA VAL A 146 21.67 -13.73 24.41
C VAL A 146 22.73 -14.83 24.38
N GLN A 147 23.03 -15.40 23.21
CA GLN A 147 24.06 -16.42 23.06
C GLN A 147 25.47 -15.88 23.38
N GLY A 148 25.84 -14.72 22.85
CA GLY A 148 27.14 -14.09 23.10
C GLY A 148 27.35 -13.74 24.58
N MET A 149 26.33 -13.16 25.23
CA MET A 149 26.35 -12.86 26.66
C MET A 149 26.40 -14.13 27.52
N ALA A 150 25.68 -15.18 27.17
CA ALA A 150 25.73 -16.46 27.88
C ALA A 150 27.15 -17.06 27.82
N ALA A 151 27.80 -17.03 26.65
CA ALA A 151 29.17 -17.50 26.47
C ALA A 151 30.19 -16.66 27.25
N ALA A 152 30.02 -15.33 27.28
CA ALA A 152 30.85 -14.44 28.09
C ALA A 152 30.70 -14.74 29.59
N LYS A 153 29.45 -14.89 30.07
CA LYS A 153 29.14 -15.26 31.46
C LYS A 153 29.82 -16.56 31.88
N TRP A 154 29.70 -17.62 31.07
CA TRP A 154 30.38 -18.89 31.35
C TRP A 154 31.90 -18.76 31.41
N SER A 155 32.50 -17.94 30.54
CA SER A 155 33.94 -17.70 30.57
C SER A 155 34.38 -16.99 31.85
N PHE A 156 33.58 -16.04 32.34
CA PHE A 156 33.82 -15.38 33.63
C PHE A 156 33.67 -16.34 34.81
N GLU A 157 32.64 -17.19 34.81
CA GLU A 157 32.42 -18.22 35.85
C GLU A 157 33.57 -19.24 35.89
N ALA A 158 34.21 -19.52 34.76
CA ALA A 158 35.39 -20.38 34.66
C ALA A 158 36.72 -19.68 35.03
N GLY A 159 36.69 -18.41 35.46
CA GLY A 159 37.88 -17.62 35.78
C GLY A 159 38.69 -17.14 34.56
N GLN A 160 38.17 -17.32 33.33
CA GLN A 160 38.83 -16.90 32.09
C GLN A 160 38.47 -15.47 31.71
N VAL A 161 38.96 -14.50 32.51
CA VAL A 161 38.57 -13.09 32.40
C VAL A 161 38.87 -12.51 31.00
N GLU A 162 40.10 -12.64 30.47
CA GLU A 162 40.42 -12.19 29.11
C GLU A 162 39.49 -12.77 28.03
N THR A 163 39.10 -14.03 28.15
CA THR A 163 38.21 -14.70 27.18
C THR A 163 36.79 -14.16 27.29
N GLY A 164 36.27 -14.01 28.51
CA GLY A 164 34.95 -13.44 28.75
C GLY A 164 34.83 -12.00 28.24
N THR A 165 35.82 -11.15 28.54
CA THR A 165 35.85 -9.75 28.10
C THR A 165 35.88 -9.64 26.58
N ARG A 166 36.71 -10.46 25.90
CA ARG A 166 36.78 -10.48 24.43
C ARG A 166 35.48 -10.94 23.77
N ILE A 167 34.79 -11.94 24.32
CA ILE A 167 33.49 -12.41 23.80
C ILE A 167 32.44 -11.29 23.96
N LEU A 168 32.43 -10.62 25.12
CA LEU A 168 31.50 -9.54 25.39
C LEU A 168 31.72 -8.32 24.47
N ASP A 169 32.96 -7.85 24.32
CA ASP A 169 33.30 -6.72 23.44
C ASP A 169 32.92 -7.00 21.99
N ARG A 170 33.19 -8.22 21.52
CA ARG A 170 32.78 -8.64 20.17
C ARG A 170 31.26 -8.63 20.02
N THR A 171 30.54 -9.19 20.99
CA THR A 171 29.07 -9.24 20.97
C THR A 171 28.48 -7.83 20.94
N ILE A 172 29.02 -6.89 21.73
CA ILE A 172 28.58 -5.49 21.74
C ILE A 172 28.88 -4.81 20.40
N THR A 173 30.06 -5.06 19.82
CA THR A 173 30.43 -4.49 18.51
C THR A 173 29.50 -4.99 17.40
N ASP A 174 29.27 -6.31 17.34
CA ASP A 174 28.37 -6.94 16.37
C ASP A 174 26.93 -6.40 16.54
N ALA A 175 26.48 -6.17 17.78
CA ALA A 175 25.20 -5.53 18.08
C ALA A 175 25.08 -4.12 17.50
N HIS A 176 26.12 -3.29 17.71
CA HIS A 176 26.15 -1.92 17.24
C HIS A 176 26.12 -1.82 15.72
N ASP A 177 26.84 -2.70 15.04
CA ASP A 177 26.86 -2.77 13.57
C ASP A 177 25.49 -3.18 13.01
N LEU A 178 24.85 -4.20 13.61
CA LEU A 178 23.52 -4.65 13.23
C LEU A 178 22.46 -3.56 13.43
N VAL A 179 22.41 -2.90 14.60
CA VAL A 179 21.47 -1.80 14.88
C VAL A 179 21.70 -0.61 13.96
N SER A 180 22.96 -0.25 13.69
CA SER A 180 23.29 0.82 12.75
C SER A 180 22.82 0.50 11.34
N SER A 181 22.91 -0.77 10.92
CA SER A 181 22.38 -1.22 9.63
C SER A 181 20.85 -1.13 9.56
N LEU A 182 20.15 -1.46 10.63
CA LEU A 182 18.69 -1.38 10.74
C LEU A 182 18.18 0.06 10.68
N ILE A 183 18.78 0.96 11.47
CA ILE A 183 18.43 2.39 11.46
C ILE A 183 18.62 2.97 10.06
N ARG A 184 19.75 2.66 9.41
CA ARG A 184 20.03 3.10 8.03
C ARG A 184 19.00 2.59 7.03
N ARG A 185 18.51 1.36 7.19
CA ARG A 185 17.52 0.73 6.29
C ARG A 185 16.11 1.28 6.52
N ALA A 186 15.71 1.46 7.78
CA ALA A 186 14.44 2.10 8.14
C ALA A 186 14.38 3.55 7.63
N ASP A 187 15.49 4.29 7.75
CA ASP A 187 15.61 5.66 7.28
C ASP A 187 15.66 5.77 5.73
N MET A 188 16.13 4.73 5.04
CA MET A 188 15.99 4.59 3.58
C MET A 188 14.55 4.30 3.17
N GLY A 189 13.80 3.49 3.94
CA GLY A 189 12.38 3.21 3.69
C GLY A 189 11.48 4.44 3.87
N ALA A 190 11.79 5.31 4.85
CA ALA A 190 11.08 6.56 5.07
C ALA A 190 11.31 7.60 3.96
N ARG A 191 12.47 7.55 3.27
CA ARG A 191 12.82 8.47 2.17
C ARG A 191 12.14 8.17 0.84
N THR A 192 11.56 6.98 0.68
CA THR A 192 10.82 6.59 -0.54
C THR A 192 9.35 7.04 -0.57
N GLU A 193 8.85 7.69 0.48
CA GLU A 193 7.57 8.40 0.42
C GLU A 193 7.74 9.70 -0.39
N PRO A 194 6.93 9.94 -1.44
CA PRO A 194 7.02 11.18 -2.22
C PRO A 194 6.80 12.38 -1.30
N PRO A 195 7.42 13.55 -1.60
CA PRO A 195 7.31 14.71 -0.73
C PRO A 195 5.84 15.11 -0.65
N HIS A 196 5.22 14.83 0.49
CA HIS A 196 3.97 15.47 0.86
C HIS A 196 4.23 16.97 0.85
N ASP A 197 3.62 17.63 -0.13
CA ASP A 197 3.51 19.07 -0.24
C ASP A 197 2.97 19.61 1.09
N ARG A 198 3.91 20.06 1.92
CA ARG A 198 3.67 20.65 3.22
C ARG A 198 3.46 22.16 3.01
N SER A 199 2.56 22.51 2.12
CA SER A 199 2.05 23.86 1.98
C SER A 199 0.54 23.82 2.20
N THR A 200 0.05 24.74 3.05
CA THR A 200 -1.37 24.98 3.37
C THR A 200 -1.99 24.20 4.54
N SER A 201 -1.54 24.48 5.77
CA SER A 201 -2.47 24.88 6.85
C SER A 201 -1.73 25.52 8.04
N LEU A 202 -1.75 26.85 8.01
CA LEU A 202 -1.86 27.81 9.11
C LEU A 202 -1.56 27.34 10.54
N HIS A 203 -0.62 28.07 11.16
CA HIS A 203 -0.45 28.22 12.60
C HIS A 203 -1.73 28.08 13.43
N GLY A 204 -1.77 27.05 14.28
CA GLY A 204 -2.49 27.08 15.56
C GLY A 204 -1.46 26.87 16.67
N PRO A 205 -1.45 27.68 17.75
CA PRO A 205 -0.48 27.52 18.81
C PRO A 205 -0.67 26.16 19.49
N ILE A 206 0.44 25.48 19.75
CA ILE A 206 0.50 24.26 20.56
C ILE A 206 -0.08 24.60 21.93
N ARG A 207 -1.30 24.13 22.21
CA ARG A 207 -1.87 24.12 23.55
C ARG A 207 -1.17 23.00 24.31
N ILE A 208 -0.15 23.36 25.09
CA ILE A 208 0.42 22.52 26.14
C ILE A 208 -0.74 22.18 27.08
N LEU A 209 -1.14 20.91 27.11
CA LEU A 209 -2.00 20.39 28.17
C LEU A 209 -1.19 20.46 29.47
N ASP A 210 -1.61 21.38 30.33
CA ASP A 210 -1.25 21.38 31.75
C ASP A 210 -1.75 20.07 32.35
N SER A 211 -0.82 19.19 32.72
CA SER A 211 -1.12 18.00 33.52
C SER A 211 -1.19 18.40 34.98
N SER A 212 -2.27 19.08 35.36
CA SER A 212 -2.62 19.35 36.76
C SER A 212 -3.69 18.36 37.24
N ASP A 213 -3.49 17.06 37.04
CA ASP A 213 -4.21 16.02 37.75
C ASP A 213 -3.17 15.13 38.43
N GLY A 214 -2.95 15.41 39.73
CA GLY A 214 -2.10 14.60 40.59
C GLY A 214 -2.63 13.16 40.71
N PRO A 215 -1.77 12.19 41.05
CA PRO A 215 -2.20 10.82 41.21
C PRO A 215 -3.20 10.73 42.36
N ALA A 216 -4.42 10.32 42.04
CA ALA A 216 -5.44 9.94 43.01
C ALA A 216 -4.87 8.95 44.03
N GLU A 217 -4.92 9.32 45.30
CA GLU A 217 -4.73 8.44 46.45
C GLU A 217 -5.60 7.18 46.27
N ARG A 218 -4.98 6.08 45.85
CA ARG A 218 -5.56 4.76 46.05
C ARG A 218 -5.22 4.35 47.48
N SER A 219 -6.19 4.58 48.35
CA SER A 219 -6.28 4.01 49.69
C SER A 219 -6.08 2.49 49.61
N TRP A 220 -4.94 2.03 50.11
CA TRP A 220 -4.67 0.63 50.38
C TRP A 220 -5.34 0.28 51.71
N ALA A 221 -6.64 0.02 51.68
CA ALA A 221 -7.32 -0.62 52.78
C ALA A 221 -6.99 -2.12 52.76
N GLU A 222 -6.23 -2.56 53.76
CA GLU A 222 -6.36 -3.83 54.46
C GLU A 222 -6.67 -5.08 53.60
N ALA A 223 -5.64 -5.67 52.99
CA ALA A 223 -5.66 -7.08 52.64
C ALA A 223 -5.05 -7.86 53.82
N ASP A 224 -5.94 -8.32 54.68
CA ASP A 224 -5.68 -9.20 55.83
C ASP A 224 -4.97 -10.49 55.35
N ILE A 225 -3.70 -10.67 55.72
CA ILE A 225 -2.92 -11.89 55.45
C ILE A 225 -2.99 -12.76 56.71
N PRO A 226 -3.69 -13.91 56.72
CA PRO A 226 -3.63 -14.81 57.85
C PRO A 226 -2.24 -15.44 57.96
N GLN A 227 -1.58 -15.12 59.07
CA GLN A 227 -0.32 -15.69 59.53
C GLN A 227 -0.54 -17.15 59.97
N GLN A 228 -0.28 -18.12 59.08
CA GLN A 228 -0.26 -19.53 59.48
C GLN A 228 1.16 -19.94 59.89
N ARG A 229 1.30 -20.02 61.22
CA ARG A 229 2.47 -20.49 61.96
C ARG A 229 2.82 -21.94 61.62
N ASP A 230 4.11 -22.20 61.66
CA ASP A 230 4.73 -23.50 61.82
C ASP A 230 4.06 -24.32 62.93
N ALA A 231 3.81 -25.60 62.63
CA ALA A 231 3.72 -26.65 63.63
C ALA A 231 4.49 -27.86 63.11
N SER A 232 5.69 -28.00 63.66
CA SER A 232 6.48 -29.22 63.74
C SER A 232 5.70 -30.38 64.37
N ALA A 233 5.68 -31.52 63.70
CA ALA A 233 5.78 -32.88 64.28
C ALA A 233 6.12 -33.88 63.17
#